data_AF-A0A9D5MGG4-F1
#
_entry.id   AF-A0A9D5MGG4-F1
#
_cell.length_a   1.000
_cell.length_b   1.000
_cell.length_c   1.000
_cell.angle_alpha   90.00
_cell.angle_beta   90.00
_cell.angle_gamma   90.00
#
_symmetry.space_group_name_H-M   'P 1'
#
loop_
_entity.id
_entity.type
_entity.pdbx_description
1 polymer ?
#
loop_
_entity_poly.entity_id
_entity_poly.type
_entity_poly.pdbx_seq_one_letter_code
_entity_poly.pdbx_strand_id
1 'polypeptide(L)'
;MKKVGKLILSVGMLISMVALLSFSPVGCITAEAAGAGPEVAVGIDVSKYQGAINWQQVKASGIRFAMIRVGTTKKGLDEQFVNNINGANAAGVRTGIYIYSYATTPEAAAAEANQVLAWIAPYSVTFPVAIDIEDQCQRGLNAAQLQAIADTFCGILNANGYETMVYASRNWFLQRMPSVASAKWVAQYNSTCDYPGEYAMWQSTSHGSYAGVPSRVDVNHLYTDYFSRIIPEGFNSWGGHVFYYSNYRKQYGWLNLANGRYHTDANGFVQTGWFQDETGIYYLKPAEGGLAAVGFNDIDGSRFYFDANGNRCTGLLNLGEAGVYYANADGVCQKGFVQLEDGIHYFDENYAMRAGLTQIGDKLYFFGPSGAMQTGMIALETGKYMFGADGIAISGWFSNEQGQRFYFAPDTHTAVTGLVTLDKANYIFDAEGVMQTGWSGDVANRFYFGPDGKMVTGWNAIDGKNFYFGADGKMVVGLASLKDGVYYLDPTDGHQVVGWVQTPEGWRYFDVNNGRMLVKVTALLDNVNCTFDKNGILVDPAGWTPGTPAPAPAPEAAPAG
;
A
#
# COMPACT_ATOMS: atom_id res chain seq x y z
N MET A 1 -37.56 39.31 44.09
CA MET A 1 -36.45 40.26 44.27
C MET A 1 -35.14 39.50 44.00
N LYS A 2 -34.66 39.46 42.76
CA LYS A 2 -33.66 40.36 42.12
C LYS A 2 -32.32 40.46 42.87
N LYS A 3 -31.27 39.89 42.25
CA LYS A 3 -29.93 40.48 41.94
C LYS A 3 -29.09 39.35 41.31
N VAL A 4 -28.80 39.30 40.00
CA VAL A 4 -28.09 40.19 39.06
C VAL A 4 -26.59 40.34 39.35
N GLY A 5 -25.77 39.77 38.45
CA GLY A 5 -24.40 40.19 38.09
C GLY A 5 -24.08 39.57 36.72
N LYS A 6 -24.20 40.33 35.60
CA LYS A 6 -23.11 40.99 34.82
C LYS A 6 -21.93 40.04 34.56
N LEU A 7 -21.73 39.45 33.37
CA LEU A 7 -21.40 40.00 32.04
C LEU A 7 -20.14 40.88 32.01
N ILE A 8 -19.02 40.30 31.53
CA ILE A 8 -17.90 41.02 30.89
C ILE A 8 -17.49 40.23 29.63
N LEU A 9 -17.47 40.96 28.51
CA LEU A 9 -16.96 40.61 27.18
C LEU A 9 -15.46 40.96 27.06
N SER A 10 -14.71 40.15 26.31
CA SER A 10 -13.59 40.55 25.43
C SER A 10 -13.23 39.33 24.56
N VAL A 11 -13.62 39.21 23.29
CA VAL A 11 -13.14 39.85 22.03
C VAL A 11 -11.66 39.56 21.70
N GLY A 12 -11.46 38.92 20.53
CA GLY A 12 -10.21 38.83 19.74
C GLY A 12 -9.68 37.39 19.62
N MET A 13 -9.45 36.78 18.45
CA MET A 13 -9.33 37.30 17.09
C MET A 13 -9.43 36.14 16.09
N LEU A 14 -10.26 36.31 15.05
CA LEU A 14 -10.31 35.50 13.83
C LEU A 14 -8.99 35.63 13.04
N ILE A 15 -8.49 34.53 12.48
CA ILE A 15 -7.60 34.56 11.31
C ILE A 15 -8.38 33.98 10.14
N SER A 16 -8.74 34.86 9.21
CA SER A 16 -9.27 34.52 7.89
C SER A 16 -8.14 34.02 7.00
N MET A 17 -8.30 32.85 6.37
CA MET A 17 -7.50 32.47 5.23
C MET A 17 -8.39 32.57 3.98
N VAL A 18 -8.09 33.57 3.16
CA VAL A 18 -8.78 33.92 1.92
C VAL A 18 -8.36 32.92 0.85
N ALA A 19 -9.29 32.07 0.39
CA ALA A 19 -9.15 31.35 -0.86
C ALA A 19 -9.53 32.30 -2.01
N LEU A 20 -8.54 32.79 -2.74
CA LEU A 20 -8.75 33.50 -4.00
C LEU A 20 -9.28 32.52 -5.05
N LEU A 21 -10.61 32.49 -5.22
CA LEU A 21 -11.24 31.95 -6.42
C LEU A 21 -11.18 33.02 -7.51
N SER A 22 -10.28 32.82 -8.47
CA SER A 22 -10.21 33.61 -9.70
C SER A 22 -11.47 33.38 -10.54
N PHE A 23 -12.45 34.27 -10.43
CA PHE A 23 -13.51 34.40 -11.42
C PHE A 23 -12.92 35.04 -12.68
N SER A 24 -12.70 34.24 -13.72
CA SER A 24 -12.61 34.79 -15.07
C SER A 24 -14.03 35.01 -15.59
N PRO A 25 -14.34 36.17 -16.19
CA PRO A 25 -15.64 36.40 -16.80
C PRO A 25 -15.79 35.47 -18.00
N VAL A 26 -16.76 34.56 -17.94
CA VAL A 26 -17.16 33.75 -19.09
C VAL A 26 -17.58 34.70 -20.19
N GLY A 27 -16.92 34.54 -21.34
CA GLY A 27 -17.19 35.31 -22.55
C GLY A 27 -18.67 35.24 -22.90
N CYS A 28 -19.23 36.41 -23.15
CA CYS A 28 -20.53 36.62 -23.77
C CYS A 28 -20.60 35.80 -25.07
N ILE A 29 -21.37 34.72 -25.08
CA ILE A 29 -21.82 34.11 -26.32
C ILE A 29 -22.86 35.07 -26.89
N THR A 30 -22.56 35.58 -28.08
CA THR A 30 -23.40 36.42 -28.90
C THR A 30 -24.75 35.76 -29.13
N ALA A 31 -25.81 36.51 -28.85
CA ALA A 31 -27.18 36.15 -29.09
C ALA A 31 -27.49 35.96 -30.59
N GLU A 32 -28.14 34.85 -30.91
CA GLU A 32 -29.13 34.80 -32.00
C GLU A 32 -30.49 34.46 -31.35
N ALA A 33 -31.51 35.26 -31.64
CA ALA A 33 -32.85 35.10 -31.11
C ALA A 33 -33.78 34.50 -32.18
N ALA A 34 -34.36 33.32 -31.91
CA ALA A 34 -35.78 32.99 -32.11
C ALA A 34 -36.10 31.54 -31.66
N GLY A 35 -36.79 31.42 -30.52
CA GLY A 35 -37.66 30.33 -30.06
C GLY A 35 -37.46 28.88 -30.53
N ALA A 36 -36.88 28.06 -29.65
CA ALA A 36 -36.75 26.59 -29.71
C ALA A 36 -36.02 26.01 -30.94
N GLY A 37 -35.29 24.89 -30.73
CA GLY A 37 -34.61 24.17 -31.81
C GLY A 37 -35.59 23.54 -32.81
N PRO A 38 -35.12 22.67 -33.74
CA PRO A 38 -36.04 21.95 -34.62
C PRO A 38 -37.03 21.09 -33.80
N GLU A 39 -38.27 20.97 -34.30
CA GLU A 39 -39.25 20.07 -33.68
C GLU A 39 -38.74 18.62 -33.70
N VAL A 40 -38.70 18.01 -32.52
CA VAL A 40 -38.24 16.64 -32.30
C VAL A 40 -39.39 15.66 -32.49
N ALA A 41 -40.57 16.00 -31.97
CA ALA A 41 -41.72 15.10 -31.97
C ALA A 41 -43.03 15.82 -31.68
N VAL A 42 -44.12 15.25 -32.18
CA VAL A 42 -45.48 15.58 -31.77
C VAL A 42 -45.97 14.58 -30.73
N GLY A 43 -46.65 15.10 -29.71
CA GLY A 43 -47.27 14.36 -28.63
C GLY A 43 -48.65 14.91 -28.29
N ILE A 44 -49.29 14.28 -27.33
CA ILE A 44 -50.58 14.70 -26.78
C ILE A 44 -50.50 14.80 -25.26
N ASP A 45 -51.41 15.52 -24.64
CA ASP A 45 -51.64 15.37 -23.20
C ASP A 45 -53.07 14.92 -22.91
N VAL A 46 -53.20 14.02 -21.95
CA VAL A 46 -54.43 13.24 -21.74
C VAL A 46 -54.73 13.07 -20.27
N SER A 47 -56.02 12.92 -19.98
CA SER A 47 -56.55 12.62 -18.65
C SER A 47 -57.83 11.80 -18.78
N LYS A 48 -58.62 11.69 -17.71
CA LYS A 48 -59.94 11.06 -17.78
C LYS A 48 -60.89 11.61 -18.84
N TYR A 49 -60.68 12.85 -19.30
CA TYR A 49 -61.56 13.49 -20.29
C TYR A 49 -61.48 12.88 -21.70
N GLN A 50 -60.43 12.12 -22.00
CA GLN A 50 -60.30 11.41 -23.27
C GLN A 50 -60.94 10.01 -23.24
N GLY A 51 -61.41 9.53 -22.09
CA GLY A 51 -62.05 8.21 -21.97
C GLY A 51 -61.09 7.06 -22.31
N ALA A 52 -61.60 6.02 -22.97
CA ALA A 52 -60.81 4.85 -23.35
C ALA A 52 -60.04 5.10 -24.66
N ILE A 53 -58.71 5.23 -24.55
CA ILE A 53 -57.82 5.51 -25.69
C ILE A 53 -57.30 4.20 -26.30
N ASN A 54 -57.34 4.09 -27.62
CA ASN A 54 -56.63 3.06 -28.37
C ASN A 54 -55.21 3.51 -28.72
N TRP A 55 -54.26 3.15 -27.87
CA TRP A 55 -52.86 3.60 -27.96
C TRP A 55 -52.11 3.10 -29.19
N GLN A 56 -52.51 1.97 -29.79
CA GLN A 56 -51.91 1.47 -31.03
C GLN A 56 -52.28 2.37 -32.22
N GLN A 57 -53.53 2.83 -32.28
CA GLN A 57 -53.96 3.80 -33.30
C GLN A 57 -53.34 5.18 -33.08
N VAL A 58 -53.18 5.59 -31.81
CA VAL A 58 -52.47 6.84 -31.46
C VAL A 58 -51.02 6.78 -31.97
N LYS A 59 -50.31 5.68 -31.68
CA LYS A 59 -48.94 5.47 -32.18
C LYS A 59 -48.88 5.49 -33.72
N ALA A 60 -49.81 4.79 -34.38
CA ALA A 60 -49.90 4.76 -35.83
C ALA A 60 -50.21 6.13 -36.46
N SER A 61 -50.83 7.04 -35.69
CA SER A 61 -51.09 8.43 -36.10
C SER A 61 -49.85 9.34 -36.00
N GLY A 62 -48.68 8.79 -35.67
CA GLY A 62 -47.42 9.54 -35.56
C GLY A 62 -47.16 10.14 -34.18
N ILE A 63 -48.05 9.94 -33.20
CA ILE A 63 -47.83 10.41 -31.83
C ILE A 63 -46.70 9.64 -31.17
N ARG A 64 -45.71 10.38 -30.66
CA ARG A 64 -44.45 9.82 -30.15
C ARG A 64 -44.36 9.81 -28.63
N PHE A 65 -45.03 10.74 -27.97
CA PHE A 65 -45.10 10.83 -26.51
C PHE A 65 -46.49 11.28 -26.04
N ALA A 66 -46.81 11.01 -24.78
CA ALA A 66 -48.01 11.49 -24.11
C ALA A 66 -47.67 12.02 -22.71
N MET A 67 -48.13 13.23 -22.37
CA MET A 67 -48.11 13.74 -21.00
C MET A 67 -49.43 13.35 -20.33
N ILE A 68 -49.39 12.48 -19.32
CA ILE A 68 -50.58 11.87 -18.73
C ILE A 68 -50.84 12.51 -17.37
N ARG A 69 -52.05 12.99 -17.14
CA ARG A 69 -52.42 13.51 -15.82
C ARG A 69 -52.40 12.39 -14.79
N VAL A 70 -51.57 12.51 -13.75
CA VAL A 70 -51.58 11.54 -12.64
C VAL A 70 -52.78 11.74 -11.72
N GLY A 71 -53.19 12.99 -11.51
CA GLY A 71 -54.31 13.30 -10.64
C GLY A 71 -54.22 14.71 -10.09
N THR A 72 -54.88 14.91 -8.95
CA THR A 72 -54.79 16.15 -8.16
C THR A 72 -54.89 15.83 -6.68
N THR A 73 -54.33 16.67 -5.82
CA THR A 73 -54.48 16.53 -4.36
C THR A 73 -55.93 16.70 -3.89
N LYS A 74 -56.78 17.40 -4.64
CA LYS A 74 -58.20 17.57 -4.30
C LYS A 74 -59.08 16.38 -4.66
N LYS A 75 -58.79 15.68 -5.75
CA LYS A 75 -59.65 14.63 -6.33
C LYS A 75 -59.00 13.24 -6.33
N GLY A 76 -57.75 13.13 -5.87
CA GLY A 76 -56.99 11.89 -5.91
C GLY A 76 -56.44 11.58 -7.31
N LEU A 77 -56.11 10.30 -7.51
CA LEU A 77 -55.60 9.75 -8.75
C LEU A 77 -56.62 9.93 -9.88
N ASP A 78 -56.15 10.28 -11.08
CA ASP A 78 -56.99 10.36 -12.28
C ASP A 78 -57.51 8.96 -12.65
N GLU A 79 -58.82 8.85 -12.89
CA GLU A 79 -59.53 7.60 -13.17
C GLU A 79 -58.98 6.85 -14.40
N GLN A 80 -58.35 7.55 -15.35
CA GLN A 80 -57.72 6.94 -16.52
C GLN A 80 -56.20 6.87 -16.44
N PHE A 81 -55.56 7.35 -15.37
CA PHE A 81 -54.09 7.36 -15.25
C PHE A 81 -53.49 5.98 -15.55
N VAL A 82 -53.98 4.95 -14.87
CA VAL A 82 -53.47 3.57 -14.97
C VAL A 82 -53.65 3.01 -16.38
N ASN A 83 -54.82 3.21 -16.97
CA ASN A 83 -55.11 2.75 -18.33
C ASN A 83 -54.23 3.47 -19.36
N ASN A 84 -54.05 4.77 -19.19
CA ASN A 84 -53.27 5.60 -20.09
C ASN A 84 -51.78 5.28 -20.01
N ILE A 85 -51.18 5.19 -18.81
CA ILE A 85 -49.74 4.95 -18.67
C ILE A 85 -49.37 3.54 -19.16
N ASN A 86 -50.16 2.53 -18.81
CA ASN A 86 -49.92 1.16 -19.25
C ASN A 86 -50.15 1.01 -20.76
N GLY A 87 -51.24 1.56 -21.28
CA GLY A 87 -51.57 1.48 -22.70
C GLY A 87 -50.55 2.20 -23.60
N ALA A 88 -50.15 3.42 -23.21
CA ALA A 88 -49.15 4.20 -23.94
C ALA A 88 -47.77 3.53 -23.91
N ASN A 89 -47.31 3.09 -22.75
CA ASN A 89 -46.04 2.37 -22.63
C ASN A 89 -46.03 1.08 -23.47
N ALA A 90 -47.11 0.28 -23.42
CA ALA A 90 -47.23 -0.94 -24.22
C ALA A 90 -47.26 -0.67 -25.74
N ALA A 91 -47.74 0.49 -26.17
CA ALA A 91 -47.72 0.91 -27.56
C ALA A 91 -46.39 1.56 -28.01
N GLY A 92 -45.41 1.69 -27.11
CA GLY A 92 -44.13 2.35 -27.40
C GLY A 92 -44.27 3.86 -27.61
N VAL A 93 -45.26 4.48 -26.96
CA VAL A 93 -45.40 5.94 -26.82
C VAL A 93 -44.73 6.33 -25.50
N ARG A 94 -43.78 7.27 -25.52
CA ARG A 94 -43.11 7.72 -24.28
C ARG A 94 -44.11 8.42 -23.36
N THR A 95 -44.04 8.16 -22.07
CA THR A 95 -45.04 8.59 -21.07
C THR A 95 -44.41 9.57 -20.10
N GLY A 96 -44.85 10.82 -20.19
CA GLY A 96 -44.60 11.84 -19.19
C GLY A 96 -45.80 11.97 -18.28
N ILE A 97 -45.61 12.67 -17.18
CA ILE A 97 -46.63 12.81 -16.14
C ILE A 97 -46.87 14.27 -15.89
N TYR A 98 -48.10 14.67 -15.60
CA TYR A 98 -48.34 15.98 -14.99
C TYR A 98 -49.34 15.88 -13.84
N ILE A 99 -49.16 16.74 -12.85
CA ILE A 99 -50.15 16.98 -11.80
C ILE A 99 -50.77 18.36 -12.01
N TYR A 100 -52.10 18.43 -12.02
CA TYR A 100 -52.79 19.71 -11.95
C TYR A 100 -52.72 20.19 -10.50
N SER A 101 -51.88 21.21 -10.27
CA SER A 101 -51.48 21.64 -8.93
C SER A 101 -52.51 22.58 -8.30
N TYR A 102 -52.73 22.39 -7.00
CA TYR A 102 -53.44 23.37 -6.16
C TYR A 102 -52.53 24.00 -5.11
N ALA A 103 -51.21 23.74 -5.18
CA ALA A 103 -50.26 24.25 -4.22
C ALA A 103 -50.23 25.79 -4.26
N THR A 104 -50.32 26.39 -3.07
CA THR A 104 -50.13 27.84 -2.87
C THR A 104 -48.90 28.16 -2.02
N THR A 105 -48.18 27.14 -1.54
CA THR A 105 -46.93 27.27 -0.79
C THR A 105 -45.95 26.16 -1.20
N PRO A 106 -44.64 26.34 -0.97
CA PRO A 106 -43.63 25.28 -1.17
C PRO A 106 -43.94 23.99 -0.42
N GLU A 107 -44.48 24.06 0.80
CA GLU A 107 -44.83 22.88 1.60
C GLU A 107 -45.97 22.08 0.94
N ALA A 108 -46.97 22.77 0.39
CA ALA A 108 -48.04 22.12 -0.37
C ALA A 108 -47.50 21.51 -1.67
N ALA A 109 -46.56 22.18 -2.33
CA ALA A 109 -45.88 21.67 -3.54
C ALA A 109 -45.05 20.42 -3.23
N ALA A 110 -44.39 20.39 -2.06
CA ALA A 110 -43.67 19.22 -1.58
C ALA A 110 -44.61 18.04 -1.26
N ALA A 111 -45.76 18.32 -0.66
CA ALA A 111 -46.78 17.29 -0.44
C ALA A 111 -47.31 16.72 -1.77
N GLU A 112 -47.55 17.59 -2.75
CA GLU A 112 -47.91 17.19 -4.13
C GLU A 112 -46.82 16.32 -4.77
N ALA A 113 -45.56 16.74 -4.72
CA ALA A 113 -44.44 16.00 -5.26
C ALA A 113 -44.31 14.58 -4.67
N ASN A 114 -44.40 14.46 -3.34
CA ASN A 114 -44.36 13.18 -2.65
C ASN A 114 -45.56 12.30 -2.98
N GLN A 115 -46.75 12.89 -3.16
CA GLN A 115 -47.93 12.16 -3.58
C GLN A 115 -47.81 11.64 -5.01
N VAL A 116 -47.26 12.45 -5.92
CA VAL A 116 -46.95 12.03 -7.29
C VAL A 116 -45.96 10.87 -7.28
N LEU A 117 -44.86 10.97 -6.52
CA LEU A 117 -43.89 9.89 -6.36
C LEU A 117 -44.55 8.57 -5.92
N ALA A 118 -45.45 8.64 -4.93
CA ALA A 118 -46.18 7.47 -4.46
C ALA A 118 -47.11 6.88 -5.53
N TRP A 119 -47.80 7.73 -6.31
CA TRP A 119 -48.71 7.27 -7.37
C TRP A 119 -48.00 6.69 -8.60
N ILE A 120 -46.83 7.22 -8.96
CA ILE A 120 -46.10 6.77 -10.14
C ILE A 120 -45.13 5.62 -9.85
N ALA A 121 -44.79 5.36 -8.58
CA ALA A 121 -43.83 4.33 -8.18
C ALA A 121 -44.02 2.94 -8.84
N PRO A 122 -45.26 2.44 -9.06
CA PRO A 122 -45.47 1.13 -9.70
C PRO A 122 -45.22 1.09 -11.21
N TYR A 123 -44.97 2.24 -11.85
CA TYR A 123 -44.97 2.36 -13.30
C TYR A 123 -43.63 2.89 -13.84
N SER A 124 -43.27 2.49 -15.05
CA SER A 124 -42.17 3.12 -15.78
C SER A 124 -42.65 4.44 -16.36
N VAL A 125 -42.15 5.54 -15.81
CA VAL A 125 -42.30 6.89 -16.37
C VAL A 125 -41.11 7.14 -17.29
N THR A 126 -41.36 7.27 -18.58
CA THR A 126 -40.31 7.23 -19.61
C THR A 126 -40.03 8.59 -20.25
N PHE A 127 -40.57 9.65 -19.67
CA PHE A 127 -40.53 11.03 -20.11
C PHE A 127 -40.69 11.99 -18.91
N PRO A 128 -40.51 13.32 -19.03
CA PRO A 128 -40.51 14.22 -17.88
C PRO A 128 -41.80 14.25 -17.05
N VAL A 129 -41.65 14.66 -15.79
CA VAL A 129 -42.75 14.92 -14.83
C VAL A 129 -42.94 16.42 -14.69
N ALA A 130 -44.17 16.90 -14.95
CA ALA A 130 -44.51 18.30 -14.93
C ALA A 130 -45.42 18.68 -13.76
N ILE A 131 -45.21 19.89 -13.24
CA ILE A 131 -46.22 20.59 -12.45
C ILE A 131 -47.00 21.55 -13.35
N ASP A 132 -48.32 21.46 -13.30
CA ASP A 132 -49.22 22.36 -14.01
C ASP A 132 -49.69 23.47 -13.05
N ILE A 133 -49.26 24.70 -13.35
CA ILE A 133 -49.50 25.92 -12.56
C ILE A 133 -50.40 26.87 -13.36
N GLU A 134 -51.70 26.77 -13.13
CA GLU A 134 -52.69 27.65 -13.75
C GLU A 134 -53.96 27.88 -12.92
N ASP A 135 -54.07 27.26 -11.73
CA ASP A 135 -55.31 27.26 -10.96
C ASP A 135 -55.67 28.65 -10.41
N GLN A 136 -56.96 28.86 -10.17
CA GLN A 136 -57.45 30.09 -9.58
C GLN A 136 -56.84 30.38 -8.19
N CYS A 137 -56.55 29.35 -7.37
CA CYS A 137 -55.94 29.54 -6.05
C CYS A 137 -54.55 30.20 -6.12
N GLN A 138 -53.86 30.07 -7.25
CA GLN A 138 -52.52 30.59 -7.47
C GLN A 138 -52.54 32.04 -8.01
N ARG A 139 -53.71 32.61 -8.39
CA ARG A 139 -53.81 33.96 -8.98
C ARG A 139 -53.39 35.10 -8.05
N GLY A 140 -53.53 34.93 -6.73
CA GLY A 140 -53.12 35.92 -5.74
C GLY A 140 -51.63 35.91 -5.41
N LEU A 141 -50.89 34.91 -5.89
CA LEU A 141 -49.47 34.73 -5.58
C LEU A 141 -48.59 35.60 -6.46
N ASN A 142 -47.51 36.12 -5.87
CA ASN A 142 -46.48 36.86 -6.59
C ASN A 142 -45.50 35.91 -7.30
N ALA A 143 -44.60 36.47 -8.10
CA ALA A 143 -43.69 35.69 -8.92
C ALA A 143 -42.71 34.81 -8.13
N ALA A 144 -42.16 35.33 -7.03
CA ALA A 144 -41.25 34.56 -6.18
C ALA A 144 -41.96 33.37 -5.50
N GLN A 145 -43.23 33.55 -5.11
CA GLN A 145 -44.03 32.46 -4.54
C GLN A 145 -44.32 31.37 -5.56
N LEU A 146 -44.72 31.74 -6.78
CA LEU A 146 -44.97 30.79 -7.87
C LEU A 146 -43.70 30.03 -8.27
N GLN A 147 -42.58 30.75 -8.36
CA GLN A 147 -41.27 30.15 -8.60
C GLN A 147 -40.92 29.15 -7.50
N ALA A 148 -41.04 29.53 -6.22
CA ALA A 148 -40.72 28.65 -5.10
C ALA A 148 -41.58 27.37 -5.08
N ILE A 149 -42.85 27.46 -5.46
CA ILE A 149 -43.74 26.30 -5.64
C ILE A 149 -43.23 25.38 -6.75
N ALA A 150 -42.96 25.95 -7.93
CA ALA A 150 -42.48 25.20 -9.09
C ALA A 150 -41.14 24.51 -8.82
N ASP A 151 -40.17 25.26 -8.29
CA ASP A 151 -38.82 24.79 -8.02
C ASP A 151 -38.81 23.75 -6.88
N THR A 152 -39.69 23.88 -5.89
CA THR A 152 -39.82 22.86 -4.81
C THR A 152 -40.35 21.55 -5.35
N PHE A 153 -41.45 21.58 -6.12
CA PHE A 153 -41.99 20.37 -6.73
C PHE A 153 -40.95 19.69 -7.64
N CYS A 154 -40.37 20.46 -8.55
CA CYS A 154 -39.42 19.94 -9.51
C CYS A 154 -38.14 19.44 -8.84
N GLY A 155 -37.63 20.16 -7.83
CA GLY A 155 -36.45 19.74 -7.08
C GLY A 155 -36.62 18.38 -6.41
N ILE A 156 -37.79 18.12 -5.81
CA ILE A 156 -38.08 16.83 -5.17
C ILE A 156 -38.16 15.69 -6.20
N LEU A 157 -38.83 15.90 -7.33
CA LEU A 157 -38.91 14.90 -8.39
C LEU A 157 -37.53 14.66 -9.03
N ASN A 158 -36.73 15.71 -9.21
CA ASN A 158 -35.37 15.62 -9.72
C ASN A 158 -34.46 14.86 -8.76
N ALA A 159 -34.51 15.14 -7.46
CA ALA A 159 -33.78 14.37 -6.44
C ALA A 159 -34.18 12.88 -6.40
N ASN A 160 -35.34 12.55 -6.97
CA ASN A 160 -35.80 11.19 -7.19
C ASN A 160 -35.52 10.69 -8.62
N GLY A 161 -34.66 11.35 -9.38
CA GLY A 161 -34.17 10.88 -10.68
C GLY A 161 -35.04 11.19 -11.88
N TYR A 162 -36.16 11.89 -11.71
CA TYR A 162 -37.01 12.28 -12.83
C TYR A 162 -36.52 13.59 -13.46
N GLU A 163 -36.56 13.68 -14.78
CA GLU A 163 -36.48 14.99 -15.43
C GLU A 163 -37.81 15.73 -15.25
N THR A 164 -37.74 17.04 -15.02
CA THR A 164 -38.89 17.83 -14.58
C THR A 164 -39.18 19.01 -15.49
N MET A 165 -40.45 19.40 -15.53
CA MET A 165 -40.94 20.53 -16.31
C MET A 165 -41.95 21.34 -15.52
N VAL A 166 -42.15 22.59 -15.94
CA VAL A 166 -43.24 23.43 -15.47
C VAL A 166 -44.15 23.72 -16.64
N TYR A 167 -45.44 23.43 -16.50
CA TYR A 167 -46.48 23.82 -17.44
C TYR A 167 -47.18 25.08 -16.97
N ALA A 168 -47.29 26.05 -17.87
CA ALA A 168 -48.12 27.24 -17.69
C ALA A 168 -48.38 27.93 -19.05
N SER A 169 -49.39 28.79 -19.10
CA SER A 169 -49.59 29.64 -20.29
C SER A 169 -48.41 30.58 -20.55
N ARG A 170 -48.21 30.95 -21.82
CA ARG A 170 -47.23 31.97 -22.22
C ARG A 170 -47.31 33.24 -21.37
N ASN A 171 -48.51 33.74 -21.10
CA ASN A 171 -48.71 34.95 -20.31
C ASN A 171 -48.30 34.78 -18.85
N TRP A 172 -48.54 33.60 -18.27
CA TRP A 172 -48.05 33.29 -16.93
C TRP A 172 -46.53 33.29 -16.88
N PHE A 173 -45.85 32.64 -17.83
CA PHE A 173 -44.39 32.71 -17.90
C PHE A 173 -43.87 34.14 -18.10
N LEU A 174 -44.53 34.98 -18.91
CA LEU A 174 -44.03 36.34 -19.13
C LEU A 174 -44.26 37.29 -17.95
N GLN A 175 -45.42 37.20 -17.30
CA GLN A 175 -45.88 38.25 -16.38
C GLN A 175 -45.86 37.82 -14.92
N ARG A 176 -45.87 36.52 -14.65
CA ARG A 176 -46.11 35.99 -13.31
C ARG A 176 -45.06 35.01 -12.83
N MET A 177 -44.41 34.26 -13.72
CA MET A 177 -43.44 33.23 -13.37
C MET A 177 -42.31 33.19 -14.43
N PRO A 178 -41.55 34.29 -14.63
CA PRO A 178 -40.51 34.36 -15.66
C PRO A 178 -39.30 33.46 -15.37
N SER A 179 -38.99 33.29 -14.09
CA SER A 179 -37.86 32.53 -13.60
C SER A 179 -38.35 31.25 -12.94
N VAL A 180 -38.01 30.11 -13.54
CA VAL A 180 -38.15 28.76 -12.96
C VAL A 180 -36.90 27.98 -13.36
N ALA A 181 -36.44 27.09 -12.48
CA ALA A 181 -35.22 26.33 -12.72
C ALA A 181 -35.43 25.20 -13.75
N SER A 182 -36.63 24.63 -13.81
CA SER A 182 -36.95 23.52 -14.72
C SER A 182 -37.40 23.98 -16.11
N ALA A 183 -37.35 23.06 -17.06
CA ALA A 183 -37.72 23.32 -18.45
C ALA A 183 -39.21 23.72 -18.56
N LYS A 184 -39.50 24.63 -19.49
CA LYS A 184 -40.84 25.18 -19.70
C LYS A 184 -41.63 24.35 -20.72
N TRP A 185 -42.85 23.99 -20.36
CA TRP A 185 -43.90 23.53 -21.25
C TRP A 185 -44.91 24.66 -21.41
N VAL A 186 -44.81 25.38 -22.52
CA VAL A 186 -45.56 26.63 -22.74
C VAL A 186 -46.90 26.32 -23.39
N ALA A 187 -48.01 26.74 -22.77
CA ALA A 187 -49.32 26.70 -23.41
C ALA A 187 -49.58 28.01 -24.18
N GLN A 188 -49.79 27.89 -25.49
CA GLN A 188 -50.21 28.98 -26.36
C GLN A 188 -50.98 28.44 -27.56
N TYR A 189 -52.29 28.63 -27.57
CA TYR A 189 -53.12 28.17 -28.68
C TYR A 189 -52.96 29.06 -29.91
N ASN A 190 -52.05 28.68 -30.79
CA ASN A 190 -51.68 29.45 -31.98
C ASN A 190 -51.02 28.54 -33.03
N SER A 191 -50.74 29.08 -34.21
CA SER A 191 -49.98 28.40 -35.27
C SER A 191 -48.46 28.39 -35.01
N THR A 192 -47.97 29.27 -34.14
CA THR A 192 -46.57 29.35 -33.72
C THR A 192 -46.47 29.76 -32.26
N CYS A 193 -45.45 29.26 -31.54
CA CYS A 193 -45.11 29.72 -30.20
C CYS A 193 -44.21 30.97 -30.29
N ASP A 194 -44.68 32.12 -29.80
CA ASP A 194 -43.92 33.38 -29.78
C ASP A 194 -43.43 33.73 -28.36
N TYR A 195 -43.19 32.71 -27.53
CA TYR A 195 -42.51 32.89 -26.24
C TYR A 195 -41.02 33.23 -26.50
N PRO A 196 -40.50 34.34 -25.97
CA PRO A 196 -39.17 34.84 -26.31
C PRO A 196 -38.03 34.10 -25.60
N GLY A 197 -38.32 33.29 -24.57
CA GLY A 197 -37.32 32.54 -23.81
C GLY A 197 -37.19 31.09 -24.27
N GLU A 198 -36.31 30.33 -23.62
CA GLU A 198 -36.16 28.89 -23.86
C GLU A 198 -37.37 28.10 -23.34
N TYR A 199 -37.81 27.13 -24.13
CA TYR A 199 -38.86 26.18 -23.77
C TYR A 199 -38.56 24.82 -24.41
N ALA A 200 -38.98 23.75 -23.73
CA ALA A 200 -38.73 22.39 -24.17
C ALA A 200 -39.95 21.77 -24.87
N MET A 201 -41.14 22.27 -24.56
CA MET A 201 -42.40 21.79 -25.13
C MET A 201 -43.39 22.96 -25.31
N TRP A 202 -44.22 22.88 -26.34
CA TRP A 202 -45.29 23.84 -26.62
C TRP A 202 -46.62 23.12 -26.85
N GLN A 203 -47.67 23.55 -26.15
CA GLN A 203 -49.04 23.11 -26.41
C GLN A 203 -49.71 24.09 -27.38
N SER A 204 -50.03 23.64 -28.59
CA SER A 204 -50.48 24.49 -29.70
C SER A 204 -52.00 24.57 -29.85
N THR A 205 -52.73 23.58 -29.36
CA THR A 205 -54.20 23.53 -29.43
C THR A 205 -54.78 22.51 -28.46
N SER A 206 -55.99 22.75 -27.99
CA SER A 206 -56.83 21.79 -27.24
C SER A 206 -57.84 21.03 -28.09
N HIS A 207 -57.76 21.20 -29.41
CA HIS A 207 -58.76 20.73 -30.38
C HIS A 207 -58.19 19.71 -31.37
N GLY A 208 -57.08 19.05 -31.01
CA GLY A 208 -56.51 17.98 -31.80
C GLY A 208 -57.48 16.81 -31.98
N SER A 209 -57.31 16.09 -33.09
CA SER A 209 -58.07 14.87 -33.40
C SER A 209 -57.12 13.84 -34.00
N TYR A 210 -56.98 12.69 -33.33
CA TYR A 210 -56.13 11.58 -33.76
C TYR A 210 -56.89 10.28 -33.67
N ALA A 211 -56.57 9.32 -34.54
CA ALA A 211 -57.19 8.01 -34.48
C ALA A 211 -56.87 7.34 -33.13
N GLY A 212 -57.90 6.72 -32.53
CA GLY A 212 -57.81 6.09 -31.23
C GLY A 212 -58.07 7.01 -30.02
N VAL A 213 -58.19 8.33 -30.21
CA VAL A 213 -58.65 9.25 -29.16
C VAL A 213 -60.13 9.59 -29.40
N PRO A 214 -61.05 9.18 -28.51
CA PRO A 214 -62.50 9.37 -28.71
C PRO A 214 -62.98 10.83 -28.73
N SER A 215 -62.21 11.76 -28.17
CA SER A 215 -62.59 13.17 -28.01
C SER A 215 -61.46 14.11 -28.43
N ARG A 216 -61.68 15.41 -28.30
CA ARG A 216 -60.64 16.42 -28.51
C ARG A 216 -59.48 16.19 -27.54
N VAL A 217 -58.28 16.48 -28.01
CA VAL A 217 -57.05 16.32 -27.23
C VAL A 217 -56.10 17.47 -27.45
N ASP A 218 -55.35 17.79 -26.41
CA ASP A 218 -54.29 18.77 -26.44
C ASP A 218 -53.10 18.26 -27.25
N VAL A 219 -52.55 19.11 -28.11
CA VAL A 219 -51.43 18.78 -29.02
C VAL A 219 -50.17 19.49 -28.57
N ASN A 220 -49.11 18.71 -28.41
CA ASN A 220 -47.83 19.15 -27.88
C ASN A 220 -46.70 18.94 -28.88
N HIS A 221 -45.84 19.94 -29.01
CA HIS A 221 -44.68 19.96 -29.88
C HIS A 221 -43.43 20.00 -29.01
N LEU A 222 -42.57 18.99 -29.14
CA LEU A 222 -41.35 18.84 -28.36
C LEU A 222 -40.15 19.40 -29.11
N TYR A 223 -39.29 20.14 -28.39
CA TYR A 223 -38.08 20.75 -28.94
C TYR A 223 -36.81 20.34 -28.20
N THR A 224 -36.93 19.76 -27.01
CA THR A 224 -35.82 19.12 -26.30
C THR A 224 -35.83 17.62 -26.56
N ASP A 225 -34.73 17.06 -27.05
CA ASP A 225 -34.64 15.62 -27.30
C ASP A 225 -34.52 14.80 -25.99
N TYR A 226 -35.66 14.58 -25.35
CA TYR A 226 -35.76 13.68 -24.20
C TYR A 226 -35.73 12.20 -24.59
N PHE A 227 -35.89 11.84 -25.87
CA PHE A 227 -35.81 10.43 -26.30
C PHE A 227 -34.39 9.90 -26.17
N SER A 228 -33.40 10.73 -26.50
CA SER A 228 -31.98 10.39 -26.34
C SER A 228 -31.45 10.68 -24.94
N ARG A 229 -32.00 11.67 -24.21
CA ARG A 229 -31.57 12.00 -22.84
C ARG A 229 -32.05 10.99 -21.79
N ILE A 230 -33.33 10.61 -21.84
CA ILE A 230 -33.97 9.73 -20.85
C ILE A 230 -33.96 8.29 -21.38
N ILE A 231 -32.90 7.55 -21.04
CA ILE A 231 -32.69 6.16 -21.47
C ILE A 231 -33.16 5.16 -20.40
N PRO A 232 -33.54 3.92 -20.77
CA PRO A 232 -34.04 2.94 -19.81
C PRO A 232 -33.04 2.58 -18.73
N GLU A 233 -31.79 2.31 -19.10
CA GLU A 233 -30.75 1.80 -18.21
C GLU A 233 -29.37 2.19 -18.77
N GLY A 234 -28.40 2.43 -17.90
CA GLY A 234 -26.99 2.58 -18.24
C GLY A 234 -26.48 4.02 -18.26
N PHE A 235 -25.24 4.18 -18.70
CA PHE A 235 -24.58 5.48 -18.80
C PHE A 235 -25.10 6.28 -20.00
N ASN A 236 -25.34 7.57 -19.79
CA ASN A 236 -25.68 8.51 -20.84
C ASN A 236 -24.94 9.83 -20.68
N SER A 237 -24.63 10.50 -21.78
CA SER A 237 -23.88 11.76 -21.77
C SER A 237 -24.63 12.87 -22.48
N TRP A 238 -24.84 13.98 -21.79
CA TRP A 238 -25.45 15.18 -22.36
C TRP A 238 -25.10 16.39 -21.49
N GLY A 239 -25.09 17.58 -22.10
CA GLY A 239 -24.74 18.82 -21.39
C GLY A 239 -23.31 18.86 -20.84
N GLY A 240 -22.39 18.06 -21.40
CA GLY A 240 -21.02 17.94 -20.90
C GLY A 240 -20.86 17.05 -19.66
N HIS A 241 -21.93 16.38 -19.22
CA HIS A 241 -21.93 15.53 -18.04
C HIS A 241 -22.33 14.09 -18.40
N VAL A 242 -21.87 13.15 -17.58
CA VAL A 242 -22.26 11.73 -17.66
C VAL A 242 -23.19 11.43 -16.50
N PHE A 243 -24.25 10.68 -16.78
CA PHE A 243 -25.24 10.21 -15.82
C PHE A 243 -25.39 8.70 -15.92
N TYR A 244 -25.88 8.07 -14.86
CA TYR A 244 -26.35 6.69 -14.91
C TYR A 244 -27.86 6.65 -14.71
N TYR A 245 -28.57 5.94 -15.59
CA TYR A 245 -30.01 5.75 -15.52
C TYR A 245 -30.34 4.31 -15.12
N SER A 246 -31.40 4.16 -14.32
CA SER A 246 -32.08 2.88 -14.12
C SER A 246 -33.59 3.10 -14.11
N ASN A 247 -34.33 2.28 -14.86
CA ASN A 247 -35.75 2.46 -15.14
C ASN A 247 -36.10 3.93 -15.49
N TYR A 248 -35.37 4.52 -16.43
CA TYR A 248 -35.54 5.91 -16.90
C TYR A 248 -35.33 6.99 -15.84
N ARG A 249 -34.76 6.66 -14.69
CA ARG A 249 -34.43 7.60 -13.61
C ARG A 249 -32.93 7.74 -13.44
N LYS A 250 -32.44 8.98 -13.32
CA LYS A 250 -31.07 9.25 -12.89
C LYS A 250 -30.84 8.63 -11.51
N GLN A 251 -29.68 7.99 -11.34
CA GLN A 251 -29.22 7.47 -10.06
C GLN A 251 -28.25 8.45 -9.40
N TYR A 252 -28.17 8.38 -8.07
CA TYR A 252 -27.41 9.30 -7.22
C TYR A 252 -26.54 8.55 -6.23
N GLY A 253 -25.43 9.15 -5.80
CA GLY A 253 -24.49 8.54 -4.86
C GLY A 253 -23.75 7.35 -5.44
N TRP A 254 -23.46 6.37 -4.58
CA TRP A 254 -22.75 5.14 -4.95
C TRP A 254 -23.60 4.20 -5.80
N LEU A 255 -23.07 3.84 -6.97
CA LEU A 255 -23.62 2.87 -7.90
C LEU A 255 -22.79 1.59 -7.80
N ASN A 256 -23.42 0.47 -7.46
CA ASN A 256 -22.77 -0.84 -7.41
C ASN A 256 -23.20 -1.65 -8.63
N LEU A 257 -22.38 -1.62 -9.67
CA LEU A 257 -22.63 -2.29 -10.94
C LEU A 257 -21.81 -3.59 -11.03
N ALA A 258 -22.13 -4.44 -12.01
CA ALA A 258 -21.47 -5.75 -12.16
C ALA A 258 -19.94 -5.64 -12.39
N ASN A 259 -19.48 -4.55 -13.00
CA ASN A 259 -18.06 -4.29 -13.26
C ASN A 259 -17.36 -3.49 -12.14
N GLY A 260 -18.09 -3.09 -11.09
CA GLY A 260 -17.55 -2.37 -9.95
C GLY A 260 -18.36 -1.13 -9.59
N ARG A 261 -17.73 -0.22 -8.83
CA ARG A 261 -18.41 0.91 -8.21
C ARG A 261 -18.16 2.21 -8.94
N TYR A 262 -19.17 3.06 -9.00
CA TYR A 262 -19.10 4.44 -9.49
C TYR A 262 -19.76 5.35 -8.47
N HIS A 263 -19.47 6.65 -8.51
CA HIS A 263 -20.15 7.62 -7.67
C HIS A 263 -20.74 8.74 -8.52
N THR A 264 -21.93 9.21 -8.16
CA THR A 264 -22.61 10.36 -8.77
C THR A 264 -22.88 11.42 -7.72
N ASP A 265 -22.71 12.70 -8.06
CA ASP A 265 -23.00 13.80 -7.13
C ASP A 265 -24.50 14.09 -6.99
N ALA A 266 -24.85 15.13 -6.23
CA ALA A 266 -26.23 15.56 -6.00
C ALA A 266 -26.96 16.02 -7.28
N ASN A 267 -26.26 16.32 -8.37
CA ASN A 267 -26.84 16.64 -9.68
C ASN A 267 -27.01 15.38 -10.56
N GLY A 268 -26.43 14.26 -10.13
CA GLY A 268 -26.39 12.98 -10.84
C GLY A 268 -25.17 12.85 -11.75
N PHE A 269 -24.18 13.74 -11.66
CA PHE A 269 -22.99 13.70 -12.50
C PHE A 269 -22.04 12.62 -11.98
N VAL A 270 -21.65 11.68 -12.85
CA VAL A 270 -20.63 10.67 -12.54
C VAL A 270 -19.32 11.38 -12.23
N GLN A 271 -18.78 11.09 -11.05
CA GLN A 271 -17.54 11.66 -10.54
C GLN A 271 -16.32 10.90 -11.06
N THR A 272 -15.20 11.61 -11.23
CA THR A 272 -13.91 11.04 -11.64
C THR A 272 -12.77 11.69 -10.84
N GLY A 273 -11.61 11.04 -10.79
CA GLY A 273 -10.44 11.49 -10.05
C GLY A 273 -10.50 11.12 -8.56
N TRP A 274 -9.75 11.86 -7.75
CA TRP A 274 -9.77 11.71 -6.29
C TRP A 274 -11.13 12.13 -5.73
N PHE A 275 -11.72 11.26 -4.92
CA PHE A 275 -13.01 11.47 -4.28
C PHE A 275 -12.92 11.08 -2.80
N GLN A 276 -13.58 11.83 -1.93
CA GLN A 276 -13.61 11.53 -0.50
C GLN A 276 -15.04 11.75 0.03
N ASP A 277 -15.49 10.82 0.84
CA ASP A 277 -16.71 10.93 1.63
C ASP A 277 -16.46 10.49 3.08
N GLU A 278 -17.52 10.34 3.86
CA GLU A 278 -17.45 9.89 5.26
C GLU A 278 -16.93 8.45 5.42
N THR A 279 -16.95 7.66 4.35
CA THR A 279 -16.57 6.25 4.35
C THR A 279 -15.11 6.02 3.97
N GLY A 280 -14.49 6.93 3.21
CA GLY A 280 -13.09 6.81 2.85
C GLY A 280 -12.62 7.76 1.74
N ILE A 281 -11.39 7.52 1.28
CA ILE A 281 -10.77 8.20 0.14
C ILE A 281 -10.68 7.20 -1.01
N TYR A 282 -11.08 7.62 -2.19
CA TYR A 282 -11.23 6.80 -3.38
C TYR A 282 -10.53 7.44 -4.57
N TYR A 283 -10.22 6.63 -5.58
CA TYR A 283 -9.85 7.12 -6.90
C TYR A 283 -10.81 6.56 -7.95
N LEU A 284 -11.60 7.43 -8.56
CA LEU A 284 -12.59 7.10 -9.58
C LEU A 284 -11.95 7.28 -10.96
N LYS A 285 -11.44 6.20 -11.55
CA LYS A 285 -10.51 6.21 -12.69
C LYS A 285 -11.08 6.99 -13.89
N PRO A 286 -10.55 8.19 -14.23
CA PRO A 286 -11.10 8.99 -15.34
C PRO A 286 -11.03 8.28 -16.69
N ALA A 287 -9.95 7.55 -16.95
CA ALA A 287 -9.77 6.77 -18.18
C ALA A 287 -10.77 5.60 -18.33
N GLU A 288 -11.41 5.18 -17.23
CA GLU A 288 -12.43 4.13 -17.19
C GLU A 288 -13.80 4.69 -16.80
N GLY A 289 -14.05 5.96 -17.12
CA GLY A 289 -15.37 6.59 -16.95
C GLY A 289 -15.81 6.77 -15.49
N GLY A 290 -14.88 6.76 -14.54
CA GLY A 290 -15.16 6.93 -13.11
C GLY A 290 -15.27 5.63 -12.31
N LEU A 291 -14.85 4.49 -12.87
CA LEU A 291 -14.79 3.24 -12.14
C LEU A 291 -13.84 3.36 -10.94
N ALA A 292 -14.32 3.04 -9.74
CA ALA A 292 -13.51 3.05 -8.52
C ALA A 292 -12.34 2.07 -8.63
N ALA A 293 -11.14 2.56 -8.31
CA ALA A 293 -9.92 1.77 -8.25
C ALA A 293 -10.00 0.72 -7.13
N VAL A 294 -9.50 -0.48 -7.42
CA VAL A 294 -9.32 -1.58 -6.47
C VAL A 294 -7.94 -2.19 -6.69
N GLY A 295 -7.32 -2.71 -5.64
CA GLY A 295 -5.95 -3.24 -5.69
C GLY A 295 -4.90 -2.17 -5.95
N PHE A 296 -3.76 -2.59 -6.49
CA PHE A 296 -2.65 -1.68 -6.82
C PHE A 296 -2.97 -0.82 -8.04
N ASN A 297 -2.78 0.50 -7.91
CA ASN A 297 -2.96 1.46 -8.99
C ASN A 297 -1.83 2.51 -8.93
N ASP A 298 -1.25 2.81 -10.10
CA ASP A 298 -0.23 3.84 -10.27
C ASP A 298 -0.91 5.14 -10.73
N ILE A 299 -0.85 6.18 -9.89
CA ILE A 299 -1.55 7.45 -10.07
C ILE A 299 -0.51 8.56 -9.92
N ASP A 300 -0.33 9.38 -10.96
CA ASP A 300 0.60 10.51 -10.98
C ASP A 300 2.03 10.14 -10.54
N GLY A 301 2.50 8.97 -10.95
CA GLY A 301 3.84 8.46 -10.63
C GLY A 301 4.00 7.84 -9.23
N SER A 302 2.93 7.77 -8.45
CA SER A 302 2.90 7.13 -7.12
C SER A 302 2.03 5.87 -7.14
N ARG A 303 2.44 4.84 -6.41
CA ARG A 303 1.68 3.59 -6.28
C ARG A 303 0.77 3.66 -5.05
N PHE A 304 -0.50 3.31 -5.21
CA PHE A 304 -1.50 3.22 -4.15
C PHE A 304 -2.10 1.83 -4.12
N TYR A 305 -2.63 1.43 -2.97
CA TYR A 305 -3.46 0.24 -2.85
C TYR A 305 -4.86 0.63 -2.36
N PHE A 306 -5.88 0.13 -3.04
CA PHE A 306 -7.28 0.30 -2.68
C PHE A 306 -7.88 -1.06 -2.27
N ASP A 307 -8.68 -1.09 -1.20
CA ASP A 307 -9.33 -2.32 -0.75
C ASP A 307 -10.42 -2.81 -1.73
N ALA A 308 -11.09 -3.91 -1.40
CA ALA A 308 -12.15 -4.47 -2.25
C ALA A 308 -13.38 -3.55 -2.40
N ASN A 309 -13.57 -2.59 -1.49
CA ASN A 309 -14.59 -1.55 -1.58
C ASN A 309 -14.08 -0.31 -2.32
N GLY A 310 -12.79 -0.24 -2.64
CA GLY A 310 -12.15 0.90 -3.30
C GLY A 310 -11.63 1.99 -2.36
N ASN A 311 -11.59 1.74 -1.04
CA ASN A 311 -10.98 2.69 -0.10
C ASN A 311 -9.47 2.63 -0.21
N ARG A 312 -8.82 3.79 -0.26
CA ARG A 312 -7.36 3.92 -0.23
C ARG A 312 -6.83 3.45 1.12
N CYS A 313 -5.96 2.45 1.10
CA CYS A 313 -5.35 1.93 2.31
C CYS A 313 -4.07 2.70 2.71
N THR A 314 -3.76 2.66 4.00
CA THR A 314 -2.53 3.22 4.61
C THR A 314 -1.97 2.22 5.62
N GLY A 315 -0.70 2.36 5.99
CA GLY A 315 -0.02 1.48 6.94
C GLY A 315 0.47 0.17 6.32
N LEU A 316 0.69 -0.84 7.16
CA LEU A 316 1.08 -2.19 6.72
C LEU A 316 -0.10 -2.90 6.06
N LEU A 317 0.13 -3.43 4.86
CA LEU A 317 -0.86 -4.11 4.04
C LEU A 317 -0.44 -5.58 3.91
N ASN A 318 -1.12 -6.48 4.61
CA ASN A 318 -0.88 -7.92 4.47
C ASN A 318 -1.83 -8.50 3.43
N LEU A 319 -1.29 -8.83 2.25
CA LEU A 319 -2.06 -9.22 1.06
C LEU A 319 -1.95 -10.72 0.76
N GLY A 320 -1.67 -11.54 1.77
CA GLY A 320 -1.58 -13.00 1.62
C GLY A 320 -0.40 -13.41 0.74
N GLU A 321 -0.66 -14.16 -0.33
CA GLU A 321 0.38 -14.64 -1.26
C GLU A 321 1.17 -13.51 -1.94
N ALA A 322 0.56 -12.33 -2.10
CA ALA A 322 1.24 -11.17 -2.65
C ALA A 322 2.31 -10.58 -1.71
N GLY A 323 2.29 -10.94 -0.42
CA GLY A 323 3.23 -10.47 0.59
C GLY A 323 2.72 -9.27 1.40
N VAL A 324 3.66 -8.64 2.11
CA VAL A 324 3.40 -7.47 2.96
C VAL A 324 3.95 -6.22 2.29
N TYR A 325 3.16 -5.15 2.28
CA TYR A 325 3.51 -3.85 1.71
C TYR A 325 3.32 -2.77 2.77
N TYR A 326 3.82 -1.55 2.51
CA TYR A 326 3.56 -0.41 3.37
C TYR A 326 3.16 0.80 2.55
N ALA A 327 2.05 1.42 2.92
CA ALA A 327 1.61 2.72 2.41
C ALA A 327 1.75 3.78 3.51
N ASN A 328 2.30 4.95 3.17
CA ASN A 328 2.44 6.04 4.13
C ASN A 328 1.07 6.66 4.49
N ALA A 329 1.04 7.73 5.30
CA ALA A 329 -0.20 8.42 5.69
C ALA A 329 -1.00 8.97 4.49
N ASP A 330 -0.30 9.32 3.40
CA ASP A 330 -0.89 9.75 2.14
C ASP A 330 -1.31 8.57 1.24
N GLY A 331 -1.19 7.33 1.70
CA GLY A 331 -1.55 6.12 0.95
C GLY A 331 -0.54 5.71 -0.12
N VAL A 332 0.59 6.40 -0.22
CA VAL A 332 1.63 6.09 -1.21
C VAL A 332 2.46 4.90 -0.70
N CYS A 333 2.48 3.82 -1.48
CA CYS A 333 3.31 2.66 -1.22
C CYS A 333 4.80 3.04 -1.20
N GLN A 334 5.53 2.54 -0.21
CA GLN A 334 6.95 2.84 0.01
C GLN A 334 7.84 1.66 -0.41
N LYS A 335 9.04 2.00 -0.87
CA LYS A 335 10.14 1.07 -1.11
C LYS A 335 11.43 1.58 -0.45
N GLY A 336 12.42 0.71 -0.31
CA GLY A 336 13.65 0.97 0.43
C GLY A 336 13.48 0.78 1.94
N PHE A 337 14.36 1.42 2.70
CA PHE A 337 14.33 1.39 4.16
C PHE A 337 13.23 2.29 4.71
N VAL A 338 12.38 1.75 5.58
CA VAL A 338 11.27 2.47 6.21
C VAL A 338 11.32 2.24 7.71
N GLN A 339 11.32 3.30 8.50
CA GLN A 339 11.21 3.23 9.95
C GLN A 339 9.74 3.02 10.36
N LEU A 340 9.45 1.88 10.99
CA LEU A 340 8.16 1.57 11.61
C LEU A 340 8.30 1.54 13.13
N GLU A 341 7.19 1.27 13.83
CA GLU A 341 7.13 1.28 15.31
C GLU A 341 8.06 0.24 15.94
N ASP A 342 8.17 -0.94 15.34
CA ASP A 342 8.98 -2.06 15.81
C ASP A 342 10.41 -2.10 15.23
N GLY A 343 10.75 -1.18 14.32
CA GLY A 343 12.09 -1.04 13.78
C GLY A 343 12.16 -0.65 12.31
N ILE A 344 13.38 -0.68 11.77
CA ILE A 344 13.63 -0.43 10.35
C ILE A 344 13.22 -1.67 9.55
N HIS A 345 12.42 -1.48 8.51
CA HIS A 345 12.00 -2.51 7.56
C HIS A 345 12.57 -2.18 6.18
N TYR A 346 12.68 -3.19 5.31
CA TYR A 346 13.05 -2.99 3.92
C TYR A 346 11.99 -3.52 2.98
N PHE A 347 11.54 -2.65 2.09
CA PHE A 347 10.60 -2.95 1.01
C PHE A 347 11.36 -2.94 -0.31
N ASP A 348 11.28 -4.01 -1.09
CA ASP A 348 12.07 -4.15 -2.31
C ASP A 348 11.57 -3.26 -3.46
N GLU A 349 12.17 -3.38 -4.65
CA GLU A 349 11.78 -2.61 -5.84
C GLU A 349 10.34 -2.90 -6.31
N ASN A 350 9.76 -4.02 -5.89
CA ASN A 350 8.36 -4.36 -6.11
C ASN A 350 7.46 -3.91 -4.94
N TYR A 351 7.98 -3.12 -3.99
CA TYR A 351 7.30 -2.66 -2.77
C TYR A 351 7.05 -3.76 -1.74
N ALA A 352 7.55 -4.97 -1.95
CA ALA A 352 7.30 -6.09 -1.05
C ALA A 352 8.31 -6.09 0.10
N MET A 353 7.80 -6.26 1.32
CA MET A 353 8.62 -6.34 2.53
C MET A 353 9.50 -7.58 2.49
N ARG A 354 10.79 -7.40 2.79
CA ARG A 354 11.75 -8.50 2.89
C ARG A 354 11.88 -9.00 4.32
N ALA A 355 12.05 -10.30 4.45
CA ALA A 355 12.39 -11.01 5.67
C ALA A 355 13.55 -11.97 5.38
N GLY A 356 14.28 -12.36 6.41
CA GLY A 356 15.48 -13.19 6.33
C GLY A 356 16.72 -12.42 5.86
N LEU A 357 17.74 -13.18 5.45
CA LEU A 357 18.97 -12.64 4.87
C LEU A 357 18.64 -11.95 3.55
N THR A 358 18.95 -10.66 3.46
CA THR A 358 18.60 -9.82 2.31
C THR A 358 19.81 -9.02 1.86
N GLN A 359 20.25 -9.27 0.63
CA GLN A 359 21.31 -8.50 -0.02
C GLN A 359 20.71 -7.21 -0.60
N ILE A 360 21.28 -6.07 -0.23
CA ILE A 360 20.87 -4.74 -0.71
C ILE A 360 22.14 -4.04 -1.22
N GLY A 361 22.31 -4.01 -2.54
CA GLY A 361 23.58 -3.61 -3.15
C GLY A 361 24.70 -4.57 -2.76
N ASP A 362 25.80 -4.04 -2.25
CA ASP A 362 26.99 -4.78 -1.78
C ASP A 362 26.89 -5.20 -0.29
N LYS A 363 25.81 -4.82 0.39
CA LYS A 363 25.63 -5.05 1.83
C LYS A 363 24.61 -6.14 2.12
N LEU A 364 24.90 -6.96 3.11
CA LEU A 364 23.99 -7.99 3.60
C LEU A 364 23.33 -7.54 4.91
N TYR A 365 22.02 -7.70 4.99
CA TYR A 365 21.20 -7.40 6.16
C TYR A 365 20.41 -8.64 6.59
N PHE A 366 19.94 -8.65 7.83
CA PHE A 366 18.97 -9.64 8.29
C PHE A 366 17.72 -8.97 8.83
N PHE A 367 16.57 -9.33 8.26
CA PHE A 367 15.26 -8.91 8.71
C PHE A 367 14.58 -10.10 9.41
N GLY A 368 14.05 -9.89 10.61
CA GLY A 368 13.36 -10.95 11.35
C GLY A 368 12.04 -11.37 10.69
N PRO A 369 11.31 -12.36 11.26
CA PRO A 369 10.02 -12.80 10.73
C PRO A 369 8.95 -11.69 10.66
N SER A 370 9.02 -10.67 11.52
CA SER A 370 8.13 -9.49 11.43
C SER A 370 8.52 -8.54 10.30
N GLY A 371 9.71 -8.69 9.72
CA GLY A 371 10.31 -7.77 8.76
C GLY A 371 11.26 -6.74 9.40
N ALA A 372 11.36 -6.69 10.73
CA ALA A 372 12.22 -5.73 11.42
C ALA A 372 13.70 -6.11 11.30
N MET A 373 14.54 -5.15 10.90
CA MET A 373 15.99 -5.29 10.78
C MET A 373 16.60 -5.66 12.14
N GLN A 374 17.42 -6.69 12.15
CA GLN A 374 18.10 -7.17 13.34
C GLN A 374 19.56 -6.73 13.34
N THR A 375 20.11 -6.55 14.54
CA THR A 375 21.52 -6.22 14.77
C THR A 375 22.11 -7.20 15.79
N GLY A 376 23.44 -7.21 15.91
CA GLY A 376 24.16 -8.08 16.84
C GLY A 376 24.47 -9.47 16.28
N MET A 377 24.84 -10.38 17.18
CA MET A 377 25.26 -11.74 16.85
C MET A 377 24.04 -12.65 16.69
N ILE A 378 23.85 -13.23 15.51
CA ILE A 378 22.67 -14.02 15.16
C ILE A 378 23.09 -15.39 14.65
N ALA A 379 22.61 -16.45 15.27
CA ALA A 379 22.78 -17.82 14.80
C ALA A 379 21.61 -18.21 13.89
N LEU A 380 21.93 -18.55 12.65
CA LEU A 380 21.01 -19.06 11.64
C LEU A 380 21.43 -20.49 11.27
N GLU A 381 20.56 -21.22 10.57
CA GLU A 381 20.88 -22.56 10.05
C GLU A 381 22.11 -22.56 9.13
N THR A 382 22.32 -21.46 8.41
CA THR A 382 23.45 -21.27 7.49
C THR A 382 24.76 -20.88 8.20
N GLY A 383 24.72 -20.57 9.50
CA GLY A 383 25.88 -20.15 10.27
C GLY A 383 25.59 -19.00 11.23
N LYS A 384 26.64 -18.57 11.95
CA LYS A 384 26.58 -17.43 12.87
C LYS A 384 27.06 -16.16 12.17
N TYR A 385 26.26 -15.10 12.23
CA TYR A 385 26.53 -13.80 11.63
C TYR A 385 26.66 -12.75 12.72
N MET A 386 27.37 -11.67 12.43
CA MET A 386 27.36 -10.44 13.24
C MET A 386 26.86 -9.29 12.38
N PHE A 387 25.79 -8.63 12.80
CA PHE A 387 25.27 -7.43 12.15
C PHE A 387 25.62 -6.19 12.99
N GLY A 388 26.21 -5.19 12.36
CA GLY A 388 26.56 -3.93 13.01
C GLY A 388 25.34 -3.16 13.52
N ALA A 389 25.58 -2.04 14.21
CA ALA A 389 24.51 -1.16 14.67
C ALA A 389 23.72 -0.52 13.50
N ASP A 390 24.34 -0.45 12.32
CA ASP A 390 23.74 -0.05 11.05
C ASP A 390 23.03 -1.20 10.31
N GLY A 391 23.00 -2.40 10.91
CA GLY A 391 22.37 -3.61 10.36
C GLY A 391 23.19 -4.33 9.30
N ILE A 392 24.41 -3.86 8.98
CA ILE A 392 25.25 -4.46 7.93
C ILE A 392 26.00 -5.67 8.51
N ALA A 393 26.01 -6.79 7.78
CA ALA A 393 26.78 -7.97 8.14
C ALA A 393 28.29 -7.65 8.15
N ILE A 394 28.96 -7.97 9.24
CA ILE A 394 30.40 -7.81 9.39
C ILE A 394 31.11 -8.91 8.58
N SER A 395 32.20 -8.51 7.92
CA SER A 395 33.20 -9.41 7.33
C SER A 395 34.57 -9.10 7.92
N GLY A 396 35.40 -10.12 8.11
CA GLY A 396 36.73 -10.01 8.70
C GLY A 396 36.71 -10.06 10.23
N TRP A 397 37.71 -9.43 10.84
CA TRP A 397 37.91 -9.45 12.29
C TRP A 397 36.85 -8.64 13.05
N PHE A 398 36.34 -9.24 14.11
CA PHE A 398 35.42 -8.59 15.05
C PHE A 398 35.81 -8.92 16.49
N SER A 399 35.66 -7.95 17.40
CA SER A 399 35.84 -8.14 18.83
C SER A 399 34.55 -7.77 19.54
N ASN A 400 34.04 -8.66 20.40
CA ASN A 400 32.90 -8.31 21.25
C ASN A 400 33.34 -7.55 22.51
N GLU A 401 32.37 -7.11 23.30
CA GLU A 401 32.60 -6.35 24.55
C GLU A 401 33.38 -7.13 25.62
N GLN A 402 33.39 -8.46 25.53
CA GLN A 402 34.14 -9.33 26.43
C GLN A 402 35.60 -9.55 25.98
N GLY A 403 36.02 -8.91 24.87
CA GLY A 403 37.35 -9.07 24.28
C GLY A 403 37.52 -10.36 23.48
N GLN A 404 36.46 -11.16 23.29
CA GLN A 404 36.51 -12.33 22.44
C GLN A 404 36.61 -11.90 20.97
N ARG A 405 37.50 -12.55 20.22
CA ARG A 405 37.75 -12.25 18.82
C ARG A 405 37.11 -13.30 17.93
N PHE A 406 36.49 -12.85 16.84
CA PHE A 406 35.85 -13.66 15.82
C PHE A 406 36.42 -13.26 14.46
N TYR A 407 36.32 -14.16 13.49
CA TYR A 407 36.56 -13.84 12.09
C TYR A 407 35.36 -14.27 11.26
N PHE A 408 34.74 -13.32 10.56
CA PHE A 408 33.62 -13.58 9.66
C PHE A 408 34.15 -13.69 8.23
N ALA A 409 33.85 -14.79 7.56
CA ALA A 409 34.35 -15.03 6.21
C ALA A 409 33.88 -13.92 5.24
N PRO A 410 34.76 -13.33 4.40
CA PRO A 410 34.38 -12.23 3.51
C PRO A 410 33.25 -12.55 2.52
N ASP A 411 33.17 -13.79 2.04
CA ASP A 411 32.22 -14.16 1.00
C ASP A 411 30.84 -14.55 1.56
N THR A 412 30.81 -15.17 2.74
CA THR A 412 29.57 -15.71 3.35
C THR A 412 29.10 -14.93 4.57
N HIS A 413 29.93 -14.05 5.13
CA HIS A 413 29.70 -13.33 6.39
C HIS A 413 29.47 -14.21 7.62
N THR A 414 29.79 -15.50 7.54
CA THR A 414 29.62 -16.44 8.66
C THR A 414 30.89 -16.53 9.50
N ALA A 415 30.74 -16.69 10.81
CA ALA A 415 31.85 -16.91 11.74
C ALA A 415 32.61 -18.19 11.36
N VAL A 416 33.93 -18.07 11.25
CA VAL A 416 34.82 -19.20 10.99
C VAL A 416 35.01 -20.03 12.26
N THR A 417 35.05 -21.35 12.10
CA THR A 417 35.32 -22.32 13.17
C THR A 417 36.48 -23.23 12.76
N GLY A 418 37.15 -23.85 13.74
CA GLY A 418 38.28 -24.75 13.49
C GLY A 418 39.58 -24.04 13.10
N LEU A 419 40.51 -24.82 12.54
CA LEU A 419 41.85 -24.34 12.17
C LEU A 419 41.79 -23.70 10.79
N VAL A 420 42.17 -22.44 10.69
CA VAL A 420 42.10 -21.66 9.44
C VAL A 420 43.36 -20.83 9.24
N THR A 421 43.78 -20.67 7.98
CA THR A 421 44.85 -19.76 7.59
C THR A 421 44.27 -18.42 7.16
N LEU A 422 44.62 -17.34 7.86
CA LEU A 422 44.22 -15.96 7.56
C LEU A 422 45.50 -15.12 7.43
N ASP A 423 45.65 -14.40 6.30
CA ASP A 423 46.82 -13.54 6.03
C ASP A 423 48.18 -14.20 6.31
N LYS A 424 48.34 -15.47 5.89
CA LYS A 424 49.54 -16.31 6.07
C LYS A 424 49.84 -16.73 7.52
N ALA A 425 48.92 -16.51 8.46
CA ALA A 425 49.02 -17.04 9.82
C ALA A 425 47.87 -18.02 10.09
N ASN A 426 48.14 -19.06 10.89
CA ASN A 426 47.12 -20.01 11.29
C ASN A 426 46.49 -19.58 12.62
N TYR A 427 45.17 -19.70 12.71
CA TYR A 427 44.35 -19.40 13.86
C TYR A 427 43.43 -20.60 14.13
N ILE A 428 43.04 -20.81 15.39
CA ILE A 428 42.02 -21.79 15.75
C ILE A 428 40.82 -21.06 16.36
N PHE A 429 39.63 -21.43 15.91
CA PHE A 429 38.37 -20.95 16.44
C PHE A 429 37.57 -22.13 17.01
N ASP A 430 36.87 -21.94 18.13
CA ASP A 430 36.02 -22.97 18.73
C ASP A 430 34.71 -23.17 17.94
N ALA A 431 33.82 -24.04 18.45
CA ALA A 431 32.53 -24.32 17.82
C ALA A 431 31.61 -23.08 17.81
N GLU A 432 31.83 -22.16 18.74
CA GLU A 432 31.13 -20.89 18.85
C GLU A 432 31.76 -19.79 17.98
N GLY A 433 32.90 -20.06 17.32
CA GLY A 433 33.61 -19.14 16.46
C GLY A 433 34.52 -18.15 17.20
N VAL A 434 34.80 -18.39 18.49
CA VAL A 434 35.74 -17.59 19.27
C VAL A 434 37.17 -18.04 19.00
N MET A 435 38.04 -17.10 18.66
CA MET A 435 39.47 -17.33 18.46
C MET A 435 40.12 -17.75 19.77
N GLN A 436 40.79 -18.89 19.78
CA GLN A 436 41.50 -19.37 20.96
C GLN A 436 42.96 -18.92 20.97
N THR A 437 43.50 -18.80 22.18
CA THR A 437 44.92 -18.57 22.44
C THR A 437 45.44 -19.64 23.41
N GLY A 438 46.75 -19.82 23.47
CA GLY A 438 47.41 -20.78 24.33
C GLY A 438 47.49 -22.18 23.72
N TRP A 439 47.55 -23.17 24.59
CA TRP A 439 47.71 -24.57 24.22
C TRP A 439 46.44 -25.15 23.61
N SER A 440 46.59 -25.91 22.52
CA SER A 440 45.49 -26.64 21.88
C SER A 440 45.94 -28.02 21.41
N GLY A 441 45.05 -29.02 21.49
CA GLY A 441 45.35 -30.41 21.12
C GLY A 441 45.99 -31.26 22.23
N ASP A 442 46.15 -32.54 21.95
CA ASP A 442 46.82 -33.51 22.81
C ASP A 442 48.35 -33.46 22.64
N VAL A 443 49.12 -34.20 23.43
CA VAL A 443 50.60 -34.17 23.35
C VAL A 443 51.12 -34.55 21.96
N ALA A 444 50.44 -35.47 21.25
CA ALA A 444 50.86 -35.95 19.93
C ALA A 444 50.62 -34.92 18.81
N ASN A 445 49.61 -34.05 18.95
CA ASN A 445 49.28 -32.99 18.00
C ASN A 445 49.05 -31.67 18.73
N ARG A 446 49.99 -31.28 19.60
CA ARG A 446 49.86 -30.06 20.39
C ARG A 446 50.29 -28.85 19.57
N PHE A 447 49.50 -27.81 19.61
CA PHE A 447 49.80 -26.50 19.02
C PHE A 447 49.82 -25.45 20.13
N TYR A 448 50.48 -24.33 19.86
CA TYR A 448 50.39 -23.16 20.71
C TYR A 448 50.04 -21.93 19.87
N PHE A 449 49.04 -21.19 20.31
CA PHE A 449 48.58 -19.95 19.69
C PHE A 449 48.99 -18.80 20.60
N GLY A 450 49.78 -17.86 20.09
CA GLY A 450 50.25 -16.72 20.87
C GLY A 450 49.11 -15.82 21.38
N PRO A 451 49.41 -14.79 22.20
CA PRO A 451 48.40 -13.84 22.68
C PRO A 451 47.67 -13.08 21.56
N ASP A 452 48.28 -12.97 20.38
CA ASP A 452 47.67 -12.38 19.18
C ASP A 452 46.80 -13.38 18.38
N GLY A 453 46.75 -14.64 18.82
CA GLY A 453 46.01 -15.75 18.24
C GLY A 453 46.76 -16.53 17.17
N LYS A 454 48.00 -16.15 16.82
CA LYS A 454 48.74 -16.81 15.75
C LYS A 454 49.40 -18.08 16.25
N MET A 455 49.27 -19.15 15.47
CA MET A 455 50.00 -20.40 15.72
C MET A 455 51.50 -20.14 15.63
N VAL A 456 52.25 -20.51 16.66
CA VAL A 456 53.70 -20.33 16.70
C VAL A 456 54.42 -21.47 15.98
N THR A 457 55.62 -21.18 15.49
CA THR A 457 56.55 -22.16 14.91
C THR A 457 57.97 -21.90 15.44
N GLY A 458 58.84 -22.90 15.38
CA GLY A 458 60.21 -22.82 15.89
C GLY A 458 60.30 -22.77 17.42
N TRP A 459 61.40 -22.24 17.93
CA TRP A 459 61.66 -22.09 19.36
C TRP A 459 60.78 -20.99 19.96
N ASN A 460 60.03 -21.33 21.01
CA ASN A 460 59.18 -20.40 21.75
C ASN A 460 59.30 -20.62 23.25
N ALA A 461 59.43 -19.54 24.01
CA ALA A 461 59.42 -19.56 25.47
C ALA A 461 57.99 -19.34 25.98
N ILE A 462 57.46 -20.29 26.74
CA ILE A 462 56.09 -20.29 27.26
C ILE A 462 56.18 -20.63 28.75
N ASP A 463 55.68 -19.74 29.60
CA ASP A 463 55.66 -19.90 31.07
C ASP A 463 57.03 -20.27 31.67
N GLY A 464 58.12 -19.68 31.13
CA GLY A 464 59.49 -19.90 31.61
C GLY A 464 60.16 -21.20 31.13
N LYS A 465 59.48 -21.99 30.29
CA LYS A 465 60.01 -23.19 29.63
C LYS A 465 60.16 -22.97 28.13
N ASN A 466 61.15 -23.58 27.50
CA ASN A 466 61.34 -23.52 26.05
C ASN A 466 60.69 -24.72 25.37
N PHE A 467 60.00 -24.48 24.26
CA PHE A 467 59.36 -25.49 23.43
C PHE A 467 59.78 -25.29 21.98
N TYR A 468 59.75 -26.37 21.20
CA TYR A 468 59.99 -26.29 19.75
C TYR A 468 58.76 -26.77 18.99
N PHE A 469 58.30 -25.95 18.05
CA PHE A 469 57.18 -26.26 17.16
C PHE A 469 57.69 -26.44 15.73
N GLY A 470 57.26 -27.51 15.05
CA GLY A 470 57.60 -27.79 13.67
C GLY A 470 57.11 -26.70 12.70
N ALA A 471 57.50 -26.80 11.44
CA ALA A 471 57.00 -25.90 10.39
C ALA A 471 55.49 -26.07 10.14
N ASP A 472 54.93 -27.23 10.52
CA ASP A 472 53.50 -27.52 10.55
C ASP A 472 52.80 -27.02 11.83
N GLY A 473 53.55 -26.41 12.76
CA GLY A 473 53.06 -25.88 14.03
C GLY A 473 52.94 -26.90 15.16
N LYS A 474 53.23 -28.19 14.91
CA LYS A 474 53.10 -29.21 15.95
C LYS A 474 54.27 -29.15 16.92
N MET A 475 53.99 -29.27 18.21
CA MET A 475 55.00 -29.36 19.25
C MET A 475 55.83 -30.63 19.03
N VAL A 476 57.15 -30.47 19.04
CA VAL A 476 58.08 -31.59 18.91
C VAL A 476 58.40 -32.14 20.29
N VAL A 477 58.39 -33.47 20.41
CA VAL A 477 58.74 -34.21 21.62
C VAL A 477 59.84 -35.23 21.33
N GLY A 478 60.61 -35.61 22.35
CA GLY A 478 61.72 -36.54 22.26
C GLY A 478 63.01 -35.92 21.67
N LEU A 479 63.83 -36.76 21.03
CA LEU A 479 65.06 -36.33 20.36
C LEU A 479 64.73 -35.58 19.07
N ALA A 480 65.04 -34.27 19.04
CA ALA A 480 64.83 -33.41 17.88
C ALA A 480 66.16 -33.01 17.24
N SER A 481 66.36 -33.41 15.97
CA SER A 481 67.50 -32.95 15.17
C SER A 481 67.14 -31.66 14.44
N LEU A 482 67.66 -30.54 14.93
CA LEU A 482 67.41 -29.21 14.38
C LEU A 482 68.65 -28.69 13.64
N LYS A 483 68.50 -27.55 12.94
CA LYS A 483 69.56 -26.97 12.10
C LYS A 483 70.87 -26.72 12.85
N ASP A 484 70.79 -26.43 14.14
CA ASP A 484 71.90 -25.98 14.96
C ASP A 484 72.34 -26.96 16.05
N GLY A 485 71.70 -28.14 16.13
CA GLY A 485 72.06 -29.18 17.07
C GLY A 485 70.94 -30.22 17.27
N VAL A 486 71.23 -31.21 18.10
CA VAL A 486 70.22 -32.17 18.57
C VAL A 486 69.79 -31.77 19.97
N TYR A 487 68.48 -31.78 20.21
CA TYR A 487 67.85 -31.36 21.46
C TYR A 487 66.98 -32.48 22.03
N TYR A 488 66.69 -32.43 23.33
CA TYR A 488 65.70 -33.29 23.96
C TYR A 488 64.54 -32.47 24.49
N LEU A 489 63.36 -32.77 23.98
CA LEU A 489 62.10 -32.17 24.39
C LEU A 489 61.35 -33.25 25.19
N ASP A 490 60.91 -32.92 26.40
CA ASP A 490 60.30 -33.90 27.30
C ASP A 490 59.08 -34.58 26.64
N PRO A 491 59.02 -35.93 26.59
CA PRO A 491 57.90 -36.63 25.95
C PRO A 491 56.52 -36.39 26.58
N THR A 492 56.46 -35.89 27.80
CA THR A 492 55.20 -35.73 28.56
C THR A 492 54.55 -34.37 28.35
N ASP A 493 55.34 -33.28 28.30
CA ASP A 493 54.83 -31.92 28.16
C ASP A 493 55.51 -31.10 27.05
N GLY A 494 56.63 -31.57 26.49
CA GLY A 494 57.37 -30.96 25.38
C GLY A 494 58.46 -29.95 25.74
N HIS A 495 58.73 -29.70 27.02
CA HIS A 495 59.72 -28.68 27.38
C HIS A 495 61.16 -29.13 27.09
N GLN A 496 62.02 -28.19 26.73
CA GLN A 496 63.45 -28.43 26.55
C GLN A 496 64.07 -28.91 27.87
N VAL A 497 64.67 -30.09 27.83
CA VAL A 497 65.42 -30.65 28.95
C VAL A 497 66.90 -30.33 28.74
N VAL A 498 67.56 -29.97 29.84
CA VAL A 498 69.01 -29.81 29.92
C VAL A 498 69.59 -30.75 30.98
N GLY A 499 70.89 -31.05 30.87
CA GLY A 499 71.59 -32.00 31.72
C GLY A 499 71.49 -33.43 31.21
N TRP A 500 71.55 -34.39 32.14
CA TRP A 500 71.56 -35.82 31.83
C TRP A 500 70.18 -36.33 31.46
N VAL A 501 70.11 -37.09 30.36
CA VAL A 501 68.90 -37.80 29.92
C VAL A 501 69.25 -39.25 29.62
N GLN A 502 68.48 -40.18 30.20
CA GLN A 502 68.61 -41.61 29.91
C GLN A 502 67.71 -41.96 28.72
N THR A 503 68.32 -42.40 27.62
CA THR A 503 67.62 -42.97 26.47
C THR A 503 67.79 -44.49 26.44
N PRO A 504 66.95 -45.25 25.69
CA PRO A 504 67.14 -46.69 25.53
C PRO A 504 68.55 -47.07 25.03
N GLU A 505 69.20 -46.19 24.27
CA GLU A 505 70.54 -46.39 23.71
C GLU A 505 71.67 -46.02 24.69
N GLY A 506 71.36 -45.38 25.83
CA GLY A 506 72.33 -44.97 26.83
C GLY A 506 72.14 -43.54 27.34
N TRP A 507 73.05 -43.11 28.22
CA TRP A 507 73.05 -41.75 28.79
C TRP A 507 73.56 -40.73 27.78
N ARG A 508 72.85 -39.61 27.69
CA ARG A 508 73.18 -38.44 26.86
C ARG A 508 73.24 -37.21 27.76
N TYR A 509 73.98 -36.19 27.34
CA TYR A 509 74.03 -34.90 28.03
C TYR A 509 73.66 -33.75 27.10
N PHE A 510 72.75 -32.90 27.57
CA PHE A 510 72.31 -31.68 26.90
C PHE A 510 72.86 -30.48 27.66
N ASP A 511 73.65 -29.64 26.99
CA ASP A 511 74.38 -28.52 27.62
C ASP A 511 73.45 -27.60 28.41
N VAL A 512 73.78 -27.28 29.66
CA VAL A 512 72.92 -26.47 30.54
C VAL A 512 72.72 -25.03 30.08
N ASN A 513 73.60 -24.51 29.22
CA ASN A 513 73.54 -23.12 28.75
C ASN A 513 72.74 -22.97 27.45
N ASN A 514 72.75 -23.99 26.59
CA ASN A 514 72.13 -23.89 25.26
C ASN A 514 71.24 -25.09 24.87
N GLY A 515 71.24 -26.15 25.67
CA GLY A 515 70.43 -27.36 25.53
C GLY A 515 70.81 -28.26 24.36
N ARG A 516 71.94 -28.04 23.69
CA ARG A 516 72.43 -28.91 22.61
C ARG A 516 73.07 -30.16 23.18
N MET A 517 72.82 -31.29 22.52
CA MET A 517 73.45 -32.56 22.85
C MET A 517 74.96 -32.50 22.61
N LEU A 518 75.74 -32.93 23.59
CA LEU A 518 77.17 -33.12 23.41
C LEU A 518 77.44 -34.32 22.50
N VAL A 519 78.25 -34.12 21.48
CA VAL A 519 78.65 -35.16 20.51
C VAL A 519 80.13 -35.03 20.19
N LYS A 520 80.84 -36.17 20.09
CA LYS A 520 82.28 -36.22 19.76
C LYS A 520 83.14 -35.28 20.61
N VAL A 521 82.85 -35.21 21.90
CA VAL A 521 83.50 -34.28 22.83
C VAL A 521 83.71 -34.95 24.18
N THR A 522 84.78 -34.56 24.87
CA THR A 522 85.00 -34.87 26.28
C THR A 522 84.72 -33.60 27.09
N ALA A 523 83.84 -33.69 28.08
CA ALA A 523 83.46 -32.59 28.95
C ALA A 523 83.54 -33.00 30.42
N LEU A 524 83.97 -32.08 31.29
CA LEU A 524 83.95 -32.28 32.74
C LEU A 524 82.53 -31.99 33.26
N LEU A 525 81.81 -33.04 33.64
CA LEU A 525 80.42 -32.99 34.10
C LEU A 525 80.31 -33.73 35.43
N ASP A 526 79.69 -33.12 36.44
CA ASP A 526 79.60 -33.69 37.80
C ASP A 526 80.95 -34.13 38.39
N ASN A 527 82.03 -33.40 38.09
CA ASN A 527 83.42 -33.71 38.43
C ASN A 527 83.98 -35.01 37.80
N VAL A 528 83.35 -35.50 36.73
CA VAL A 528 83.80 -36.67 35.95
C VAL A 528 84.09 -36.23 34.51
N ASN A 529 85.22 -36.66 33.95
CA ASN A 529 85.50 -36.45 32.52
C ASN A 529 84.68 -37.45 31.70
N CYS A 530 83.66 -36.93 31.01
CA CYS A 530 82.70 -37.71 30.25
C CYS A 530 82.93 -37.54 28.75
N THR A 531 83.19 -38.64 28.03
CA THR A 531 83.36 -38.65 26.57
C THR A 531 82.10 -39.18 25.88
N PHE A 532 81.61 -38.41 24.89
CA PHE A 532 80.42 -38.72 24.11
C PHE A 532 80.78 -39.11 22.67
N ASP A 533 80.12 -40.14 22.14
CA ASP A 533 80.34 -40.63 20.78
C ASP A 533 79.69 -39.75 19.69
N LYS A 534 79.71 -40.22 18.43
CA LYS A 534 79.09 -39.53 17.28
C LYS A 534 77.56 -39.40 17.39
N ASN A 535 76.93 -40.26 18.16
CA ASN A 535 75.50 -40.27 18.41
C ASN A 535 75.16 -39.52 19.70
N GLY A 536 76.13 -39.06 20.49
CA GLY A 536 75.95 -38.36 21.76
C GLY A 536 75.76 -39.29 22.95
N ILE A 537 76.08 -40.57 22.82
CA ILE A 537 76.03 -41.55 23.92
C ILE A 537 77.32 -41.45 24.73
N LEU A 538 77.18 -41.43 26.07
CA LEU A 538 78.29 -41.53 27.01
C LEU A 538 79.00 -42.89 26.84
N VAL A 539 80.28 -42.86 26.46
CA VAL A 539 81.10 -44.06 26.24
C VAL A 539 82.25 -44.18 27.23
N ASP A 540 82.66 -43.09 27.85
CA ASP A 540 83.70 -43.05 28.88
C ASP A 540 83.31 -42.05 29.98
N PRO A 541 83.34 -42.41 31.27
CA PRO A 541 83.76 -43.71 31.80
C PRO A 541 82.78 -44.85 31.49
N ALA A 542 83.29 -45.95 30.97
CA ALA A 542 82.46 -47.10 30.59
C ALA A 542 81.70 -47.66 31.80
N GLY A 543 80.38 -47.78 31.69
CA GLY A 543 79.51 -48.31 32.75
C GLY A 543 79.20 -47.33 33.90
N TRP A 544 79.71 -46.10 33.86
CA TRP A 544 79.37 -45.08 34.84
C TRP A 544 77.95 -44.55 34.64
N THR A 545 77.26 -44.27 35.74
CA THR A 545 75.90 -43.73 35.74
C THR A 545 75.92 -42.32 36.33
N PRO A 546 75.34 -41.32 35.64
CA PRO A 546 75.19 -39.97 36.19
C PRO A 546 74.54 -39.96 37.58
N GLY A 547 75.04 -39.09 38.47
CA GLY A 547 74.61 -39.03 39.87
C GLY A 547 75.25 -40.07 40.80
N THR A 548 76.16 -40.90 40.30
CA THR A 548 76.99 -41.82 41.12
C THR A 548 78.42 -41.29 41.29
N PRO A 549 79.14 -41.66 42.36
CA PRO A 549 80.52 -41.21 42.58
C PRO A 549 81.43 -41.48 41.38
N ALA A 550 82.46 -40.64 41.21
CA ALA A 550 83.44 -40.82 40.15
C ALA A 550 84.02 -42.25 40.18
N PRO A 551 84.17 -42.91 39.02
CA PRO A 551 84.81 -44.22 38.97
C PRO A 551 86.20 -44.14 39.58
N ALA A 552 86.56 -45.13 40.40
CA ALA A 552 87.90 -45.20 40.96
C ALA A 552 88.93 -45.18 39.83
N PRO A 553 90.01 -44.40 39.93
CA PRO A 553 91.04 -44.34 38.90
C PRO A 553 91.53 -45.76 38.61
N ALA A 554 91.66 -46.10 37.32
CA ALA A 554 92.16 -47.39 36.90
C ALA A 554 93.50 -47.66 37.60
N PRO A 555 93.73 -48.88 38.15
CA PRO A 555 94.97 -49.19 38.84
C PRO A 555 96.15 -48.89 37.91
N GLU A 556 97.07 -48.06 38.39
CA GLU A 556 98.26 -47.65 37.66
C GLU A 556 99.01 -48.91 37.20
N ALA A 557 99.16 -49.07 35.89
CA ALA A 557 99.89 -50.20 35.33
C ALA A 557 101.33 -50.14 35.83
N ALA A 558 101.74 -51.15 36.59
CA ALA A 558 103.10 -51.27 37.10
C ALA A 558 104.11 -51.12 35.95
N PRO A 559 105.19 -50.33 36.13
CA PRO A 559 106.19 -50.17 35.08
C PRO A 559 106.86 -51.52 34.79
N ALA A 560 106.87 -51.92 33.51
CA ALA A 560 107.71 -53.01 33.04
C ALA A 560 109.18 -52.59 33.21
N GLY A 561 109.94 -53.40 33.94
CA GLY A 561 111.34 -53.14 34.29
C GLY A 561 112.33 -53.32 33.16
#